data_AF-A0A3C0DPF2-F1
#
_entry.id   AF-A0A3C0DPF2-F1
#
_cell.length_a   1.000
_cell.length_b   1.000
_cell.length_c   1.000
_cell.angle_alpha   90.00
_cell.angle_beta   90.00
_cell.angle_gamma   90.00
#
_symmetry.space_group_name_H-M   'P 1'
#
loop_
_entity.id
_entity.type
_entity.pdbx_description
1 polymer ?
#
loop_
_entity_poly.entity_id
_entity_poly.type
_entity_poly.pdbx_seq_one_letter_code
_entity_poly.pdbx_strand_id
1 'polypeptide(L)' 'DNQFDLKVGYGIGMRVNVPMLGQLRFDFGFSPGEGPKFYFSFGEMF' A
#
# COMPACT_ATOMS: atom_id res chain seq x y z
N ASP A 1 24.01 21.53 -1.71
CA ASP A 1 23.48 20.46 -2.57
C ASP A 1 22.15 19.97 -2.03
N ASN A 2 21.04 20.39 -2.66
CA ASN A 2 19.70 19.90 -2.33
C ASN A 2 19.48 18.57 -3.06
N GLN A 3 19.83 17.45 -2.42
CA GLN A 3 19.46 16.13 -2.94
C GLN A 3 17.97 15.89 -2.71
N PHE A 4 17.17 15.99 -3.76
CA PHE A 4 15.84 15.40 -3.78
C PHE A 4 15.99 13.87 -3.80
N ASP A 5 15.68 13.22 -2.68
CA ASP A 5 15.61 11.75 -2.59
C ASP A 5 14.24 11.28 -3.11
N LEU A 6 14.15 11.05 -4.42
CA LEU A 6 12.93 10.53 -5.05
C LEU A 6 12.88 9.00 -4.90
N LYS A 7 11.91 8.53 -4.10
CA LYS A 7 11.62 7.09 -3.95
C LYS A 7 10.52 6.66 -4.91
N VAL A 8 10.87 5.80 -5.88
CA VAL A 8 9.92 5.22 -6.85
C VAL A 8 9.70 3.75 -6.50
N GLY A 9 8.46 3.26 -6.58
CA GLY A 9 8.14 1.87 -6.35
C GLY A 9 6.96 1.40 -7.20
N TYR A 10 6.80 0.09 -7.31
CA TYR A 10 5.69 -0.57 -7.99
C TYR A 10 4.91 -1.39 -6.98
N GLY A 11 3.60 -1.52 -7.16
CA GLY A 11 2.80 -2.34 -6.26
C GLY A 11 1.53 -2.84 -6.89
N ILE A 12 0.95 -3.86 -6.27
CA ILE A 12 -0.37 -4.39 -6.59
C ILE A 12 -1.24 -4.28 -5.34
N GLY A 13 -2.48 -3.83 -5.54
CA GLY A 13 -3.46 -3.70 -4.47
C GLY A 13 -4.74 -4.43 -4.81
N MET A 14 -5.34 -5.08 -3.81
CA MET A 14 -6.68 -5.64 -3.88
C MET A 14 -7.59 -4.88 -2.91
N ARG A 15 -8.79 -4.55 -3.39
CA ARG A 15 -9.84 -3.93 -2.60
C ARG A 15 -11.12 -4.75 -2.72
N VAL A 16 -11.67 -5.14 -1.58
CA VAL A 16 -12.92 -5.91 -1.51
C VAL A 16 -13.91 -5.17 -0.62
N ASN A 17 -15.11 -4.90 -1.12
CA ASN A 17 -16.20 -4.37 -0.31
C ASN A 17 -17.03 -5.54 0.21
N VAL A 18 -17.03 -5.74 1.53
CA VAL A 18 -17.80 -6.80 2.17
C VAL A 18 -19.05 -6.18 2.80
N PRO A 19 -20.27 -6.56 2.38
CA PRO A 19 -21.49 -6.12 3.04
C PRO A 19 -21.41 -6.41 4.54
N MET A 20 -21.82 -5.44 5.37
CA MET A 20 -21.74 -5.45 6.85
C MET A 20 -20.35 -5.23 7.48
N LEU A 21 -19.25 -5.57 6.81
CA LEU A 21 -17.88 -5.43 7.35
C LEU A 21 -17.11 -4.23 6.78
N GLY A 22 -17.61 -3.60 5.71
CA GLY A 22 -16.95 -2.45 5.09
C GLY A 22 -15.86 -2.86 4.10
N GLN A 23 -14.85 -2.00 3.92
CA GLN A 23 -13.81 -2.19 2.91
C GLN A 23 -12.61 -2.94 3.49
N LEU A 24 -12.17 -3.99 2.79
CA LEU A 24 -10.90 -4.65 3.00
C LEU A 24 -9.92 -4.18 1.93
N ARG A 25 -8.72 -3.80 2.34
CA ARG A 25 -7.63 -3.43 1.43
C ARG A 25 -6.39 -4.24 1.77
N PHE A 26 -5.74 -4.75 0.72
CA PHE A 26 -4.45 -5.42 0.80
C PHE A 26 -3.56 -4.81 -0.27
N ASP A 27 -2.42 -4.23 0.11
CA ASP A 27 -1.44 -3.70 -0.83
C ASP A 27 -0.10 -4.40 -0.63
N PHE A 28 0.52 -4.77 -1.75
CA PHE A 28 1.87 -5.27 -1.81
C PHE A 28 2.69 -4.32 -2.69
N GLY A 29 3.67 -3.66 -2.08
CA GLY A 29 4.57 -2.72 -2.76
C GLY A 29 6.00 -3.25 -2.79
N PHE A 30 6.73 -2.90 -3.84
CA PHE A 30 8.16 -3.13 -3.98
C PHE A 30 8.82 -1.84 -4.45
N SER A 31 9.76 -1.34 -3.64
CA SER A 31 10.56 -0.17 -3.99
C SER A 31 12.04 -0.56 -4.04
N PRO A 32 12.80 -0.15 -5.07
CA PRO A 32 14.24 -0.33 -5.10
C PRO A 32 14.87 0.28 -3.84
N GLY A 33 15.63 -0.53 -3.09
CA GLY A 33 16.29 -0.09 -1.86
C GLY A 33 15.49 -0.26 -0.57
N GLU A 34 14.18 -0.56 -0.62
CA GLU A 34 13.36 -0.72 0.60
C GLU A 34 12.70 -2.10 0.72
N GLY A 35 12.88 -2.99 -0.26
CA GLY A 35 12.36 -4.35 -0.25
C GLY A 35 10.82 -4.42 -0.39
N PRO A 36 10.25 -5.64 -0.32
CA PRO A 36 8.80 -5.82 -0.38
C PRO A 36 8.12 -5.32 0.91
N LYS A 37 7.01 -4.60 0.74
CA LYS A 37 6.17 -4.05 1.83
C LYS A 37 4.74 -4.54 1.66
N PHE A 38 4.13 -4.96 2.76
CA PHE A 38 2.73 -5.40 2.79
C PHE A 38 1.93 -4.49 3.71
N TYR A 39 0.76 -4.06 3.24
CA TYR A 39 -0.19 -3.24 3.98
C TYR A 39 -1.56 -3.90 3.95
N PHE A 40 -2.28 -3.84 5.07
CA PHE A 40 -3.68 -4.23 5.14
C PHE A 40 -4.49 -3.16 5.88
N SER A 41 -5.74 -2.94 5.47
CA SER A 41 -6.69 -2.10 6.21
C SER A 41 -8.11 -2.67 6.18
N PHE A 42 -8.87 -2.33 7.23
CA PHE A 42 -10.27 -2.71 7.42
C PHE A 42 -11.09 -1.44 7.73
N GLY A 43 -12.14 -1.18 6.95
CA GLY A 43 -13.00 0.00 7.12
C GLY A 43 -12.37 1.30 6.61
N GLU A 44 -12.66 2.42 7.28
CA GLU A 44 -12.16 3.78 6.96
C GLU A 44 -10.85 4.15 7.67
N MET A 45 -10.13 3.19 8.24
CA MET A 45 -8.89 3.49 8.96
C MET A 45 -7.71 3.63 7.99
N PHE A 46 -7.15 4.84 7.95
CA PHE A 46 -5.89 5.22 7.31
C PHE A 46 -4.78 5.39 8.36
#